data_AF-A0A1I1B1N5-F1
#
_entry.id   AF-A0A1I1B1N5-F1
#
_cell.length_a   1.000
_cell.length_b   1.000
_cell.length_c   1.000
_cell.angle_alpha   90.00
_cell.angle_beta   90.00
_cell.angle_gamma   90.00
#
_symmetry.space_group_name_H-M   'P 1'
#
loop_
_entity.id
_entity.type
_entity.pdbx_description
1 polymer ?
#
loop_
_entity_poly.entity_id
_entity_poly.type
_entity_poly.pdbx_seq_one_letter_code
_entity_poly.pdbx_strand_id
1 'polypeptide(L)'
;MVVDRHALRSHVFDKTGIKVDVDDPIFALVALNEAVLADTVERQLALLDAATQALAAQARATGGLPAQPAPAQPPPPPQPQPQSAPSPAGAARFTPREWRLLAAAAIVSLACALLVLGGAALLYK
;
A
#
# COMPACT_ATOMS: atom_id res chain seq x y z
N MET A 1 0.26 -13.92 -6.63
CA MET A 1 0.84 -15.15 -6.04
C MET A 1 -0.29 -15.91 -5.33
N VAL A 2 -0.49 -17.21 -5.57
CA VAL A 2 -1.58 -17.98 -4.93
C VAL A 2 -1.17 -18.29 -3.49
N VAL A 3 -2.02 -17.96 -2.51
CA VAL A 3 -1.78 -18.23 -1.09
C VAL A 3 -1.87 -19.74 -0.84
N ASP A 4 -0.79 -20.36 -0.34
CA ASP A 4 -0.79 -21.76 0.06
C ASP A 4 -1.47 -21.95 1.42
N ARG A 5 -2.65 -22.56 1.40
CA ARG A 5 -3.48 -22.82 2.58
C ARG A 5 -2.81 -23.72 3.60
N HIS A 6 -1.97 -24.67 3.19
CA HIS A 6 -1.31 -25.58 4.13
C HIS A 6 -0.21 -24.85 4.92
N ALA A 7 0.59 -24.03 4.25
CA ALA A 7 1.59 -23.19 4.89
C ALA A 7 0.95 -22.21 5.88
N LEU A 8 -0.18 -21.60 5.52
CA LEU A 8 -0.88 -20.66 6.39
C LEU A 8 -1.44 -21.34 7.65
N ARG A 9 -1.97 -22.56 7.52
CA ARG A 9 -2.49 -23.32 8.67
C ARG A 9 -1.38 -23.67 9.67
N SER A 10 -0.23 -24.11 9.16
CA SER A 10 0.93 -24.36 10.01
C SER A 10 1.40 -23.07 10.69
N HIS A 11 1.42 -21.95 9.96
CA HIS A 11 1.81 -20.66 10.54
C HIS A 11 0.88 -20.19 11.67
N VAL A 12 -0.43 -20.34 11.50
CA VAL A 12 -1.41 -20.01 12.55
C VAL A 12 -1.22 -20.94 13.75
N PHE A 13 -1.02 -22.23 13.52
CA PHE A 13 -0.76 -23.18 14.60
C PHE A 13 0.53 -22.85 15.36
N ASP A 14 1.62 -22.56 14.65
CA ASP A 14 2.91 -22.23 15.28
C ASP A 14 2.84 -20.95 16.11
N LYS A 15 2.08 -19.95 15.67
CA LYS A 15 1.94 -18.67 16.39
C LYS A 15 0.92 -18.69 17.53
N THR A 16 -0.14 -19.47 17.40
CA THR A 16 -1.28 -19.41 18.33
C THR A 16 -1.46 -20.68 19.16
N GLY A 17 -0.85 -21.80 18.74
CA GLY A 17 -1.08 -23.13 19.31
C GLY A 17 -2.45 -23.73 18.95
N ILE A 18 -3.27 -23.02 18.19
CA ILE A 18 -4.65 -23.41 17.87
C ILE A 18 -4.66 -24.17 16.55
N LYS A 19 -5.22 -25.39 16.57
CA LYS A 19 -5.53 -26.14 15.34
C LYS A 19 -6.81 -25.58 14.74
N VAL A 20 -6.66 -24.89 13.62
CA VAL A 20 -7.78 -24.29 12.88
C VAL A 20 -8.00 -25.10 11.60
N ASP A 21 -9.26 -25.45 11.31
CA ASP A 21 -9.61 -26.16 10.08
C ASP A 21 -9.77 -25.18 8.89
N VAL A 22 -9.74 -25.68 7.66
CA VAL A 22 -9.86 -24.86 6.45
C VAL A 22 -11.25 -24.22 6.32
N ASP A 23 -12.27 -24.91 6.83
CA ASP A 23 -13.65 -24.44 6.82
C ASP A 23 -13.99 -23.55 8.03
N ASP A 24 -13.03 -23.31 8.93
CA ASP A 24 -13.22 -22.47 10.10
C ASP A 24 -13.30 -20.98 9.69
N PRO A 25 -14.30 -20.21 10.17
CA PRO A 25 -14.38 -18.77 9.92
C PRO A 25 -13.11 -18.01 10.33
N ILE A 26 -12.39 -18.45 11.36
CA ILE A 26 -11.12 -17.85 11.78
C ILE A 26 -10.06 -18.02 10.69
N PHE A 27 -9.97 -19.20 10.07
CA PHE A 27 -9.01 -19.46 9.00
C PHE A 27 -9.34 -18.65 7.74
N ALA A 28 -10.62 -18.50 7.42
CA ALA A 28 -11.06 -17.66 6.31
C ALA A 28 -10.65 -16.19 6.49
N LEU A 29 -10.75 -15.64 7.71
CA LEU A 29 -10.32 -14.28 8.02
C LEU A 29 -8.80 -14.12 7.91
N VAL A 30 -8.03 -15.08 8.41
CA VAL A 30 -6.56 -15.04 8.28
C VAL A 30 -6.14 -15.14 6.81
N ALA A 31 -6.74 -16.06 6.05
CA ALA A 31 -6.45 -16.21 4.63
C ALA A 31 -6.82 -14.95 3.82
N LEU A 32 -7.95 -14.31 4.15
CA LEU A 32 -8.34 -13.04 3.55
C LEU A 32 -7.34 -11.93 3.89
N ASN A 33 -6.95 -11.80 5.16
CA ASN A 33 -5.95 -10.83 5.58
C ASN A 33 -4.65 -11.02 4.81
N GLU A 34 -4.10 -12.24 4.77
CA GLU A 34 -2.86 -12.51 4.03
C GLU A 34 -2.97 -12.17 2.54
N ALA A 35 -4.11 -12.47 1.90
CA ALA A 35 -4.33 -12.12 0.49
C ALA A 35 -4.38 -10.59 0.28
N VAL A 36 -5.07 -9.86 1.15
CA VAL A 36 -5.15 -8.38 1.07
C VAL A 36 -3.81 -7.74 1.38
N LEU A 37 -3.06 -8.26 2.36
CA LEU A 37 -1.73 -7.77 2.69
C LEU A 37 -0.79 -7.95 1.50
N ALA A 38 -0.80 -9.13 0.86
CA ALA A 38 0.02 -9.40 -0.32
C ALA A 38 -0.29 -8.43 -1.48
N ASP A 39 -1.57 -8.25 -1.83
CA ASP A 39 -1.99 -7.32 -2.90
C ASP A 39 -1.63 -5.86 -2.56
N THR A 40 -1.79 -5.46 -1.30
CA THR A 40 -1.44 -4.10 -0.87
C THR A 40 0.06 -3.84 -0.96
N VAL A 41 0.89 -4.78 -0.50
CA VAL A 41 2.35 -4.69 -0.60
C VAL A 41 2.79 -4.65 -2.06
N GLU A 42 2.20 -5.46 -2.93
CA GLU A 42 2.52 -5.47 -4.36
C GLU A 42 2.22 -4.11 -5.02
N ARG A 43 1.07 -3.50 -4.70
CA ARG A 43 0.73 -2.16 -5.17
C ARG A 43 1.68 -1.09 -4.63
N GLN A 44 2.05 -1.18 -3.35
CA GLN A 44 2.98 -0.24 -2.73
C GLN A 44 4.38 -0.34 -3.35
N LEU A 45 4.86 -1.55 -3.62
CA LEU A 45 6.14 -1.77 -4.28
C LEU A 45 6.13 -1.16 -5.69
N ALA A 46 5.07 -1.38 -6.47
CA ALA A 46 4.93 -0.79 -7.79
C ALA A 46 4.93 0.75 -7.77
N LEU A 47 4.25 1.36 -6.78
CA LEU A 47 4.27 2.81 -6.59
C LEU A 47 5.67 3.32 -6.18
N LEU A 48 6.35 2.59 -5.30
CA LEU A 48 7.71 2.91 -4.86
C LEU A 48 8.69 2.82 -6.04
N ASP A 49 8.60 1.80 -6.87
CA ASP A 49 9.42 1.63 -8.06
C ASP A 49 9.21 2.76 -9.05
N ALA A 50 7.95 3.15 -9.31
CA ALA A 50 7.64 4.29 -10.16
C ALA A 50 8.21 5.60 -9.60
N ALA A 51 8.07 5.84 -8.28
CA ALA A 51 8.62 7.02 -7.62
C ALA A 51 10.16 7.03 -7.67
N THR A 52 10.79 5.87 -7.48
CA THR A 52 12.25 5.70 -7.54
C THR A 52 12.78 5.94 -8.94
N GLN A 53 12.08 5.46 -9.97
CA GLN A 53 12.41 5.73 -11.37
C GLN A 53 12.27 7.22 -11.70
N ALA A 54 11.20 7.87 -11.25
CA ALA A 54 10.99 9.31 -11.44
C ALA A 54 12.09 10.13 -10.74
N LEU A 55 12.46 9.76 -9.51
CA LEU A 55 13.55 10.38 -8.77
C LEU A 55 14.90 10.17 -9.48
N ALA A 56 15.17 8.97 -9.99
CA ALA A 56 16.38 8.67 -10.76
C ALA A 56 16.43 9.48 -12.07
N ALA A 57 15.30 9.63 -12.77
CA ALA A 57 15.20 10.48 -13.95
C ALA A 57 15.47 11.96 -13.60
N GLN A 58 14.94 12.44 -12.48
CA GLN A 58 15.16 13.80 -12.00
C GLN A 58 16.62 14.04 -11.60
N ALA A 59 17.26 13.08 -10.92
CA ALA A 59 18.67 13.13 -10.56
C ALA A 59 19.60 13.10 -11.79
N ARG A 60 19.22 12.39 -12.88
CA ARG A 60 19.92 12.50 -14.17
C ARG A 60 19.71 13.86 -14.83
N ALA A 61 18.50 14.42 -14.77
CA ALA A 61 18.20 15.74 -15.34
C ALA A 61 18.96 16.87 -14.63
N THR A 62 19.20 16.76 -13.32
CA THR A 62 20.05 17.68 -12.55
C THR A 62 21.54 17.34 -12.61
N GLY A 63 21.96 16.35 -13.41
CA GLY A 63 23.36 16.02 -13.67
C GLY A 63 24.06 15.22 -12.55
N GLY A 64 23.32 14.70 -11.57
CA GLY A 64 23.86 13.94 -10.43
C GLY A 64 24.13 12.46 -10.72
N LEU A 65 23.68 11.91 -11.85
CA LEU A 65 23.89 10.52 -12.28
C LEU A 65 24.35 10.47 -13.74
N PRO A 66 25.29 9.56 -14.11
CA PRO A 66 25.71 9.38 -15.50
C PRO A 66 24.55 8.90 -16.38
N ALA A 67 24.51 9.39 -17.62
CA ALA A 67 23.51 9.02 -18.61
C ALA A 67 23.56 7.51 -18.91
N GLN A 68 22.41 6.86 -18.93
CA GLN A 68 22.31 5.45 -19.32
C GLN A 68 22.65 5.33 -20.81
N PRO A 69 23.57 4.42 -21.22
CA PRO A 69 23.90 4.27 -22.64
C PRO A 69 22.65 3.83 -23.41
N ALA A 70 22.23 4.69 -24.35
CA ALA A 70 21.09 4.45 -25.21
C ALA A 70 21.39 3.30 -26.20
N PRO A 71 20.49 2.33 -26.39
CA PRO A 71 20.54 1.50 -27.59
C PRO A 71 20.32 2.39 -28.83
N ALA A 72 21.16 2.18 -29.84
CA ALA A 72 21.24 2.99 -31.06
C ALA A 72 19.87 3.18 -31.75
N GLN A 73 19.47 4.44 -31.94
CA GLN A 73 18.28 4.83 -32.70
C GLN A 73 18.53 4.77 -34.23
N PRO A 74 17.60 4.18 -35.01
CA PRO A 74 17.41 4.52 -36.42
C PRO A 74 16.50 5.76 -36.62
N PRO A 75 16.58 6.46 -37.78
CA PRO A 75 16.00 7.79 -38.02
C PRO A 75 14.45 7.81 -38.15
N PRO A 76 13.80 8.99 -37.98
CA PRO A 76 12.35 9.09 -37.78
C PRO A 76 11.53 9.24 -39.09
N PRO A 77 10.31 8.65 -39.17
CA PRO A 77 9.29 9.00 -40.16
C PRO A 77 8.27 10.05 -39.66
N PRO A 78 7.47 10.67 -40.56
CA PRO A 78 6.79 11.96 -40.33
C PRO A 78 5.52 11.89 -39.46
N GLN A 79 5.28 13.00 -38.75
CA GLN A 79 4.12 13.27 -37.87
C GLN A 79 2.77 13.32 -38.60
N PRO A 80 1.70 12.91 -37.90
CA PRO A 80 0.43 13.64 -37.96
C PRO A 80 -0.13 13.99 -36.55
N GLN A 81 -0.23 15.32 -36.32
CA GLN A 81 -1.29 16.08 -35.63
C GLN A 81 -1.72 15.81 -34.15
N PRO A 82 -2.19 16.88 -33.46
CA PRO A 82 -2.25 16.95 -32.01
C PRO A 82 -3.57 16.39 -31.47
N GLN A 83 -3.49 15.45 -30.53
CA GLN A 83 -4.67 14.99 -29.78
C GLN A 83 -4.41 15.01 -28.27
N SER A 84 -5.23 15.84 -27.62
CA SER A 84 -5.79 15.66 -26.28
C SER A 84 -4.86 15.86 -25.10
N ALA A 85 -4.91 17.07 -24.55
CA ALA A 85 -4.40 17.39 -23.22
C ALA A 85 -5.07 16.52 -22.14
N PRO A 86 -4.28 15.97 -21.20
CA PRO A 86 -4.74 15.77 -19.83
C PRO A 86 -4.09 16.83 -18.94
N SER A 87 -4.90 17.74 -18.43
CA SER A 87 -4.59 18.52 -17.22
C SER A 87 -5.67 18.20 -16.19
N PRO A 88 -5.39 18.17 -14.87
CA PRO A 88 -4.13 17.85 -14.20
C PRO A 88 -4.37 16.81 -13.07
N ALA A 89 -3.64 15.70 -13.01
CA ALA A 89 -3.53 14.93 -11.76
C ALA A 89 -2.40 15.54 -10.91
N GLY A 90 -2.56 16.82 -10.59
CA GLY A 90 -1.72 17.48 -9.61
C GLY A 90 -1.89 16.76 -8.28
N ALA A 91 -0.77 16.56 -7.58
CA ALA A 91 -0.71 16.09 -6.21
C ALA A 91 -1.60 16.96 -5.30
N ALA A 92 -2.89 16.68 -5.25
CA ALA A 92 -3.83 17.30 -4.35
C ALA A 92 -3.59 16.65 -2.98
N ARG A 93 -2.71 17.28 -2.19
CA ARG A 93 -2.64 17.01 -0.75
C ARG A 93 -4.05 17.22 -0.19
N PHE A 94 -4.50 16.24 0.59
CA PHE A 94 -5.82 16.05 1.20
C PHE A 94 -6.79 17.24 1.15
N THR A 95 -8.01 16.98 0.70
CA THR A 95 -9.06 18.00 0.66
C THR A 95 -9.47 18.44 2.08
N PRO A 96 -10.02 19.65 2.29
CA PRO A 96 -10.45 20.12 3.61
C PRO A 96 -11.50 19.20 4.26
N ARG A 97 -12.29 18.50 3.43
CA ARG A 97 -13.27 17.52 3.88
C ARG A 97 -12.60 16.26 4.43
N GLU A 98 -11.55 15.78 3.77
CA GLU A 98 -10.76 14.64 4.25
C GLU A 98 -10.05 14.97 5.57
N TRP A 99 -9.51 16.19 5.73
CA TRP A 99 -8.96 16.65 7.01
C TRP A 99 -9.98 16.59 8.15
N ARG A 100 -11.22 17.01 7.90
CA ARG A 100 -12.30 16.94 8.90
C ARG A 100 -12.67 15.49 9.24
N LEU A 101 -12.68 14.61 8.24
CA LEU A 101 -12.96 13.18 8.46
C LEU A 101 -11.83 12.49 9.22
N LEU A 102 -10.57 12.80 8.90
CA LEU A 102 -9.40 12.29 9.62
C LEU A 102 -9.36 12.79 11.06
N ALA A 103 -9.66 14.07 11.30
CA ALA A 103 -9.76 14.62 12.64
C ALA A 103 -10.87 13.94 13.46
N ALA A 104 -12.05 13.72 12.86
CA ALA A 104 -13.14 13.01 13.52
C ALA A 104 -12.76 11.56 13.85
N ALA A 105 -12.14 10.84 12.91
CA ALA A 105 -11.69 9.47 13.12
C ALA A 105 -10.62 9.39 14.23
N ALA A 106 -9.68 10.34 14.25
CA ALA A 106 -8.65 10.42 15.30
C ALA A 106 -9.26 10.63 16.69
N ILE A 107 -10.25 11.51 16.82
CA ILE A 107 -10.95 11.76 18.09
C ILE A 107 -11.69 10.49 18.56
N VAL A 108 -12.43 9.83 17.68
CA VAL A 108 -13.17 8.60 18.02
C VAL A 108 -12.20 7.49 18.44
N SER A 109 -11.09 7.33 17.72
CA SER A 109 -10.04 6.37 18.04
C SER A 109 -9.44 6.63 19.43
N LEU A 110 -9.09 7.87 19.74
CA LEU A 110 -8.53 8.26 21.04
C LEU A 110 -9.53 8.02 22.17
N ALA A 111 -10.80 8.38 21.98
CA ALA A 111 -11.86 8.16 22.97
C ALA A 111 -12.06 6.66 23.25
N CYS A 112 -12.06 5.82 22.21
CA CYS A 112 -12.21 4.38 22.35
C CYS A 112 -11.02 3.76 23.08
N ALA A 113 -9.79 4.17 22.74
CA ALA A 113 -8.58 3.73 23.43
C ALA A 113 -8.60 4.09 24.93
N LEU A 114 -9.02 5.31 25.28
CA LEU A 114 -9.14 5.76 26.67
C LEU A 114 -10.22 4.99 27.44
N LEU A 115 -11.35 4.67 26.80
CA LEU A 115 -12.40 3.85 27.42
C LEU A 115 -11.93 2.43 27.68
N VAL A 116 -11.23 1.81 26.72
CA VAL A 116 -10.68 0.45 26.89
C VAL A 116 -9.61 0.44 27.98
N LEU A 117 -8.69 1.39 27.98
CA LEU A 117 -7.62 1.47 28.98
C LEU A 117 -8.19 1.79 30.38
N GLY A 118 -9.16 2.71 30.46
CA GLY A 118 -9.85 3.04 31.70
C GLY A 118 -10.68 1.88 32.25
N GLY A 119 -11.39 1.16 31.37
CA GLY A 119 -12.12 -0.06 31.73
C GLY A 119 -11.19 -1.16 32.23
N ALA A 120 -10.07 -1.38 31.54
CA ALA A 120 -9.05 -2.32 31.99
C ALA A 120 -8.48 -1.94 33.37
N ALA A 121 -8.17 -0.66 33.61
CA ALA A 121 -7.65 -0.18 34.90
C ALA A 121 -8.68 -0.23 36.05
N LEU A 122 -9.98 -0.16 35.75
CA LEU A 122 -11.06 -0.28 36.74
C LEU A 122 -11.40 -1.74 37.08
N LEU A 123 -11.26 -2.65 36.12
CA LEU A 123 -11.61 -4.06 36.25
C LEU A 123 -10.43 -4.93 36.70
N TYR A 124 -9.20 -4.59 36.30
CA TYR A 124 -7.98 -5.20 36.82
C TYR A 124 -7.43 -4.34 37.95
N LYS A 125 -7.97 -4.58 39.15
CA LYS A 125 -7.41 -4.12 40.42
C LYS A 125 -6.73 -5.28 41.14
#